data_AF-A0A022RP67-F1
#
_entry.id   AF-A0A022RP67-F1
#
_cell.length_a   1.000
_cell.length_b   1.000
_cell.length_c   1.000
_cell.angle_alpha   90.00
_cell.angle_beta   90.00
_cell.angle_gamma   90.00
#
_symmetry.space_group_name_H-M   'P 1'
#
loop_
_entity.id
_entity.type
_entity.pdbx_description
1 polymer ?
#
loop_
_entity_poly.entity_id
_entity_poly.type
_entity_poly.pdbx_seq_one_letter_code
_entity_poly.pdbx_strand_id
1 'polypeptide(L)'
;MKNTTHACSNKSIVTVNGKFSGPTIYAREGDTVLIRVINRVKYNVSIHWHGVRQLRAGWSDGPAYIMQCPIQPGHNYDRGTLFWHAHILWLRSTAHGALVILPKLGVPYPFRKPDHESVVCKSDTEAVINQALKSGLAPTVSDAHTINGHPGPVLNCPFTGGFSLN
;
A
#
# COMPACT_ATOMS: atom_id res chain seq x y z
N MET A 1 6.28 -7.66 -13.00
CA MET A 1 5.30 -8.71 -12.63
C MET A 1 6.07 -9.81 -11.92
N LYS A 2 5.52 -10.41 -10.87
CA LYS A 2 6.11 -11.56 -10.17
C LYS A 2 5.04 -12.62 -9.97
N ASN A 3 5.40 -13.89 -10.19
CA ASN A 3 4.50 -15.00 -9.86
C ASN A 3 4.56 -15.22 -8.35
N THR A 4 3.38 -15.19 -7.73
CA THR A 4 3.22 -15.45 -6.31
C THR A 4 2.14 -16.51 -6.11
N THR A 5 2.37 -17.38 -5.13
CA THR A 5 1.43 -18.42 -4.71
C THR A 5 0.72 -17.94 -3.44
N HIS A 6 -0.60 -17.78 -3.52
CA HIS A 6 -1.45 -17.51 -2.35
C HIS A 6 -2.67 -18.43 -2.39
N ALA A 7 -3.08 -18.95 -1.23
CA ALA A 7 -4.21 -19.87 -1.12
C ALA A 7 -4.16 -21.02 -2.15
N CYS A 8 -2.95 -21.58 -2.38
CA CYS A 8 -2.68 -22.64 -3.37
C CYS A 8 -2.99 -22.28 -4.84
N SER A 9 -3.22 -21.00 -5.14
CA SER A 9 -3.35 -20.48 -6.49
C SER A 9 -2.10 -19.67 -6.88
N ASN A 10 -1.55 -19.98 -8.06
CA ASN A 10 -0.47 -19.19 -8.65
C ASN A 10 -1.05 -18.07 -9.51
N LYS A 11 -0.70 -16.83 -9.20
CA LYS A 11 -1.09 -15.65 -10.00
C LYS A 11 0.12 -14.77 -10.23
N SER A 12 0.20 -14.15 -11.42
CA SER A 12 1.21 -13.13 -11.70
C SER A 12 0.67 -11.77 -11.29
N ILE A 13 1.33 -11.13 -10.33
CA ILE A 13 0.87 -9.86 -9.75
C ILE A 13 1.88 -8.72 -10.02
N VAL A 14 1.38 -7.49 -9.96
CA VAL A 14 2.24 -6.29 -9.96
C VAL A 14 2.84 -6.13 -8.57
N THR A 15 4.14 -5.93 -8.50
CA THR A 15 4.89 -5.82 -7.24
C THR A 15 5.85 -4.64 -7.32
N VAL A 16 6.12 -3.99 -6.20
CA VAL A 16 7.18 -2.98 -6.11
C VAL A 16 8.46 -3.66 -5.62
N ASN A 17 9.54 -3.55 -6.41
CA ASN A 17 10.83 -4.19 -6.14
C ASN A 17 10.73 -5.71 -5.87
N GLY A 18 9.78 -6.39 -6.52
CA GLY A 18 9.57 -7.83 -6.38
C GLY A 18 8.96 -8.26 -5.03
N LYS A 19 8.42 -7.32 -4.25
CA LYS A 19 7.80 -7.57 -2.94
C LYS A 19 6.28 -7.34 -2.97
N PHE A 20 5.58 -8.19 -2.23
CA PHE A 20 4.14 -8.11 -1.95
C PHE A 20 3.92 -8.56 -0.49
N SER A 21 3.50 -7.69 0.43
CA SER A 21 3.31 -6.24 0.33
C SER A 21 4.58 -5.50 -0.12
N GLY A 22 4.42 -4.31 -0.71
CA GLY A 22 5.52 -3.45 -1.13
C GLY A 22 6.39 -2.98 0.06
N PRO A 23 7.57 -2.41 -0.21
CA PRO A 23 8.47 -1.93 0.85
C PRO A 23 7.81 -0.88 1.74
N THR A 24 8.06 -0.96 3.05
CA THR A 24 7.69 0.11 3.98
C THR A 24 8.65 1.27 3.82
N ILE A 25 8.11 2.48 3.73
CA ILE A 25 8.89 3.71 3.71
C ILE A 25 8.91 4.28 5.12
N TYR A 26 10.10 4.60 5.62
CA TYR A 26 10.27 5.28 6.89
C TYR A 26 10.76 6.70 6.64
N ALA A 27 10.15 7.66 7.32
CA ALA A 27 10.54 9.06 7.33
C ALA A 27 10.34 9.63 8.73
N ARG A 28 10.89 10.82 8.99
CA ARG A 28 10.57 11.62 10.17
C ARG A 28 9.73 12.83 9.77
N GLU A 29 9.02 13.37 10.76
CA GLU A 29 8.29 14.63 10.61
C GLU A 29 9.25 15.74 10.11
N GLY A 30 8.92 16.33 8.97
CA GLY A 30 9.70 17.37 8.31
C GLY A 30 10.69 16.88 7.25
N ASP A 31 10.84 15.56 7.06
CA ASP A 31 11.69 15.02 5.99
C ASP A 31 11.06 15.23 4.61
N THR A 32 11.91 15.54 3.62
CA THR A 32 11.55 15.47 2.20
C THR A 32 12.01 14.14 1.64
N VAL A 33 11.07 13.28 1.25
CA VAL A 33 11.37 11.95 0.70
C VAL A 33 11.32 11.98 -0.82
N LEU A 34 12.45 11.67 -1.47
CA LEU A 34 12.52 11.54 -2.93
C LEU A 34 12.37 10.07 -3.35
N ILE A 35 11.31 9.76 -4.11
CA ILE A 35 11.04 8.40 -4.57
C ILE A 35 11.03 8.36 -6.10
N ARG A 36 12.01 7.67 -6.67
CA ARG A 36 12.09 7.42 -8.11
C ARG A 36 11.28 6.18 -8.47
N VAL A 37 10.15 6.37 -9.14
CA VAL A 37 9.31 5.29 -9.65
C VAL A 37 9.73 4.95 -11.08
N ILE A 38 10.13 3.70 -11.32
CA ILE A 38 10.46 3.19 -12.67
C ILE A 38 9.44 2.11 -13.02
N ASN A 39 8.56 2.40 -13.97
CA ASN A 39 7.57 1.43 -14.43
C ASN A 39 8.21 0.37 -15.34
N ARG A 40 8.18 -0.90 -14.89
CA ARG A 40 8.65 -2.07 -15.67
C ARG A 40 7.52 -3.06 -15.97
N VAL A 41 6.27 -2.61 -15.91
CA VAL A 41 5.10 -3.41 -16.29
C VAL A 41 4.46 -2.87 -17.56
N LYS A 42 3.61 -3.69 -18.19
CA LYS A 42 2.95 -3.38 -19.47
C LYS A 42 1.77 -2.40 -19.36
N TYR A 43 1.43 -1.97 -18.14
CA TYR A 43 0.29 -1.10 -17.85
C TYR A 43 0.78 0.26 -17.38
N ASN A 44 -0.04 1.30 -17.54
CA ASN A 44 0.19 2.59 -16.91
C ASN A 44 0.12 2.45 -15.39
N VAL A 45 1.00 3.15 -14.67
CA VAL A 45 1.11 3.10 -13.21
C VAL A 45 1.22 4.52 -12.66
N SER A 46 0.42 4.84 -11.64
CA SER A 46 0.61 5.99 -10.74
C SER A 46 0.67 5.48 -9.31
N ILE A 47 1.39 6.18 -8.43
CA ILE A 47 1.50 5.88 -7.00
C ILE A 47 0.97 7.09 -6.22
N HIS A 48 0.14 6.83 -5.21
CA HIS A 48 -0.36 7.82 -4.25
C HIS A 48 0.19 7.55 -2.85
N TRP A 49 0.52 8.63 -2.16
CA TRP A 49 1.04 8.62 -0.78
C TRP A 49 -0.11 8.96 0.16
N HIS A 50 -0.91 7.95 0.50
CA HIS A 50 -2.17 8.13 1.20
C HIS A 50 -1.97 8.74 2.59
N GLY A 51 -2.58 9.90 2.80
CA GLY A 51 -2.50 10.65 4.05
C GLY A 51 -1.34 11.65 4.13
N VAL A 52 -0.48 11.75 3.11
CA VAL A 52 0.52 12.82 3.02
C VAL A 52 -0.12 14.07 2.42
N ARG A 53 -0.02 15.22 3.11
CA ARG A 53 -0.70 16.46 2.69
C ARG A 53 -0.19 17.07 1.37
N GLN A 54 1.01 16.68 0.92
CA GLN A 54 1.63 17.17 -0.32
C GLN A 54 1.65 18.70 -0.46
N LEU A 55 1.98 19.40 0.64
CA LEU A 55 2.00 20.86 0.70
C LEU A 55 2.91 21.45 -0.38
N ARG A 56 2.32 22.17 -1.33
CA ARG A 56 3.01 22.75 -2.50
C ARG A 56 3.73 21.72 -3.37
N ALA A 57 3.39 20.43 -3.25
CA ALA A 57 3.95 19.32 -4.01
C ALA A 57 2.83 18.44 -4.61
N GLY A 58 1.67 19.05 -4.95
CA GLY A 58 0.48 18.34 -5.43
C GLY A 58 0.71 17.49 -6.69
N TRP A 59 1.73 17.82 -7.50
CA TRP A 59 2.18 16.98 -8.63
C TRP A 59 2.70 15.60 -8.21
N SER A 60 3.01 15.40 -6.93
CA SER A 60 3.48 14.15 -6.34
C SER A 60 2.38 13.37 -5.62
N ASP A 61 1.15 13.90 -5.55
CA ASP A 61 0.06 13.26 -4.80
C ASP A 61 -0.45 11.98 -5.47
N GLY A 62 -0.49 11.93 -6.80
CA GLY A 62 -0.79 10.70 -7.54
C GLY A 62 -2.24 10.40 -7.97
N PRO A 63 -3.33 11.04 -7.48
CA PRO A 63 -4.65 10.81 -8.07
C PRO A 63 -4.71 11.45 -9.46
N ALA A 64 -4.84 10.59 -10.47
CA ALA A 64 -4.93 11.03 -11.85
C ALA A 64 -6.17 11.94 -12.05
N TYR A 65 -5.96 13.08 -12.72
CA TYR A 65 -7.00 14.02 -13.17
C TYR A 65 -7.74 14.82 -12.07
N ILE A 66 -7.22 14.96 -10.83
CA ILE A 66 -7.92 15.69 -9.74
C ILE A 66 -7.20 16.91 -9.11
N MET A 67 -5.94 16.83 -8.67
CA MET A 67 -5.49 17.69 -7.55
C MET A 67 -4.70 18.98 -7.89
N GLN A 68 -5.37 20.14 -7.98
CA GLN A 68 -4.98 21.38 -7.24
C GLN A 68 -6.19 22.34 -7.06
N CYS A 69 -6.50 22.87 -5.85
CA CYS A 69 -5.97 24.07 -5.15
C CYS A 69 -6.14 24.02 -3.58
N PRO A 70 -5.62 24.97 -2.74
CA PRO A 70 -5.03 24.72 -1.40
C PRO A 70 -5.91 24.96 -0.14
N ILE A 71 -5.46 24.52 1.08
CA ILE A 71 -6.10 24.82 2.39
C ILE A 71 -5.08 25.20 3.52
N GLN A 72 -5.55 26.08 4.42
CA GLN A 72 -4.97 27.00 5.44
C GLN A 72 -4.07 26.43 6.58
N PRO A 73 -3.32 27.31 7.31
CA PRO A 73 -2.33 26.96 8.36
C PRO A 73 -2.95 26.54 9.70
N GLY A 74 -2.22 25.71 10.46
CA GLY A 74 -2.45 25.55 11.91
C GLY A 74 -2.38 24.13 12.46
N HIS A 75 -2.48 23.09 11.61
CA HIS A 75 -2.47 21.69 12.05
C HIS A 75 -1.50 20.84 11.20
N ASN A 76 -0.50 20.25 11.84
CA ASN A 76 0.46 19.31 11.26
C ASN A 76 0.03 17.88 11.65
N TYR A 77 -0.57 17.15 10.73
CA TYR A 77 -0.99 15.76 10.94
C TYR A 77 -0.24 14.79 10.01
N ASP A 78 1.08 14.96 9.89
CA ASP A 78 1.92 14.02 9.14
C ASP A 78 2.70 13.09 10.09
N ARG A 79 2.16 12.74 11.27
CA ARG A 79 2.84 11.85 12.23
C ARG A 79 2.02 10.59 12.50
N GLY A 80 2.63 9.42 12.34
CA GLY A 80 1.99 8.12 12.57
C GLY A 80 2.15 7.15 11.41
N THR A 81 1.24 6.17 11.33
CA THR A 81 1.23 5.15 10.29
C THR A 81 0.31 5.55 9.15
N LEU A 82 0.90 5.86 8.01
CA LEU A 82 0.27 6.08 6.72
C LEU A 82 0.53 4.87 5.80
N PHE A 83 0.12 4.97 4.54
CA PHE A 83 0.44 3.97 3.53
C PHE A 83 0.53 4.59 2.15
N TRP A 84 1.12 3.86 1.21
CA TRP A 84 1.15 4.23 -0.20
C TRP A 84 0.52 3.11 -1.01
N HIS A 85 -0.09 3.47 -2.15
CA HIS A 85 -0.67 2.48 -3.04
C HIS A 85 -0.69 2.99 -4.49
N ALA A 86 -0.77 2.06 -5.45
CA ALA A 86 -1.02 2.44 -6.83
C ALA A 86 -2.39 3.12 -6.95
N HIS A 87 -2.47 4.23 -7.66
CA HIS A 87 -3.69 5.05 -7.78
C HIS A 87 -4.20 5.08 -9.23
N ILE A 88 -4.17 3.92 -9.87
CA ILE A 88 -4.69 3.67 -11.20
C ILE A 88 -5.23 2.25 -11.28
N LEU A 89 -6.38 2.07 -11.93
CA LEU A 89 -7.13 0.82 -11.91
C LEU A 89 -7.31 0.34 -10.45
N TRP A 90 -7.34 -0.96 -10.19
CA TRP A 90 -7.27 -1.46 -8.81
C TRP A 90 -5.89 -2.06 -8.49
N LEU A 91 -4.83 -1.59 -9.16
CA LEU A 91 -3.46 -2.02 -8.87
C LEU A 91 -3.07 -1.86 -7.40
N ARG A 92 -3.76 -1.00 -6.64
CA ARG A 92 -3.67 -0.93 -5.17
C ARG A 92 -3.82 -2.29 -4.46
N SER A 93 -4.51 -3.24 -5.10
CA SER A 93 -4.71 -4.60 -4.60
C SER A 93 -3.40 -5.38 -4.44
N THR A 94 -2.36 -5.04 -5.22
CA THR A 94 -1.07 -5.75 -5.22
C THR A 94 0.13 -4.82 -5.09
N ALA A 95 -0.01 -3.55 -5.50
CA ALA A 95 0.97 -2.50 -5.34
C ALA A 95 0.54 -1.53 -4.22
N HIS A 96 0.88 -1.87 -2.99
CA HIS A 96 0.74 -1.00 -1.81
C HIS A 96 1.80 -1.36 -0.76
N GLY A 97 2.04 -0.47 0.18
CA GLY A 97 2.93 -0.69 1.32
C GLY A 97 2.75 0.38 2.37
N ALA A 98 3.32 0.20 3.56
CA ALA A 98 3.21 1.19 4.62
C ALA A 98 4.14 2.38 4.42
N LEU A 99 3.75 3.50 5.02
CA LEU A 99 4.53 4.71 5.16
C LEU A 99 4.51 5.10 6.64
N VAL A 100 5.62 4.98 7.32
CA VAL A 100 5.72 5.28 8.76
C VAL A 100 6.44 6.60 8.93
N ILE A 101 5.76 7.58 9.54
CA ILE A 101 6.34 8.87 9.87
C ILE A 101 6.58 8.95 11.37
N LEU A 102 7.86 8.83 11.72
CA LEU A 102 8.35 8.92 13.08
C LEU A 102 8.33 10.38 13.57
N PRO A 103 8.32 10.61 14.89
CA PRO A 103 8.51 11.94 15.45
C PRO A 103 9.81 12.58 14.99
N LYS A 104 9.81 13.91 14.94
CA LYS A 104 11.01 14.72 14.75
C LYS A 104 12.10 14.31 15.75
N LEU A 105 13.36 14.40 15.34
CA LEU A 105 14.49 14.07 16.20
C LEU A 105 14.43 14.86 17.51
N GLY A 106 14.55 14.17 18.65
CA GLY A 106 14.45 14.77 19.98
C GLY A 106 13.03 14.96 20.52
N VAL A 107 11.99 14.70 19.72
CA VAL A 107 10.59 14.75 20.17
C VAL A 107 10.11 13.32 20.48
N PRO A 108 9.73 12.99 21.73
CA PRO A 108 9.21 11.68 22.04
C PRO A 108 7.76 11.50 21.55
N TYR A 109 7.30 10.25 21.50
CA TYR A 109 5.87 9.98 21.42
C TYR A 109 5.15 10.51 22.68
N PRO A 110 3.86 10.89 22.59
CA PRO A 110 3.03 11.29 23.74
C PRO A 110 2.66 10.09 24.62
N PHE A 111 3.20 8.92 24.30
CA PHE A 111 3.09 7.67 25.04
C PHE A 111 4.48 7.04 25.19
N ARG A 112 4.62 6.09 26.11
CA ARG A 112 5.87 5.35 26.29
C ARG A 112 6.26 4.68 24.98
N LYS A 113 7.52 4.87 24.56
CA LYS A 113 8.06 4.24 23.35
C LYS A 113 7.72 2.73 23.36
N PRO A 114 7.04 2.21 22.33
CA PRO A 114 6.75 0.79 22.22
C PRO A 114 8.05 -0.03 22.19
N ASP A 115 8.04 -1.21 22.79
CA ASP A 115 9.15 -2.15 22.69
C ASP A 115 9.27 -2.69 21.25
N HIS A 116 8.13 -2.87 20.56
CA HIS A 116 8.02 -3.34 19.17
C HIS A 116 6.93 -2.59 18.38
N GLU A 117 7.15 -2.41 17.08
CA GLU A 117 6.18 -1.86 16.12
C GLU A 117 6.06 -2.84 14.94
N SER A 118 4.83 -3.14 14.49
CA SER A 118 4.57 -4.04 13.36
C SER A 118 3.52 -3.44 12.42
N VAL A 119 3.80 -3.48 11.13
CA VAL A 119 2.89 -3.01 10.07
C VAL A 119 1.95 -4.15 9.67
N VAL A 120 0.67 -3.85 9.46
CA VAL A 120 -0.32 -4.80 8.93
C VAL A 120 -1.05 -4.23 7.71
N CYS A 121 -0.98 -4.91 6.57
CA CYS A 121 -1.65 -4.56 5.31
C CYS A 121 -2.68 -5.64 4.87
N LYS A 122 -3.77 -5.23 4.20
CA LYS A 122 -4.84 -6.14 3.70
C LYS A 122 -5.12 -5.89 2.20
N SER A 123 -5.15 -6.92 1.34
CA SER A 123 -5.59 -6.78 -0.08
C SER A 123 -5.68 -8.09 -0.91
N ASP A 124 -6.44 -8.06 -2.04
CA ASP A 124 -6.32 -8.81 -3.33
C ASP A 124 -7.43 -8.32 -4.32
N THR A 125 -7.33 -8.42 -5.67
CA THR A 125 -8.48 -8.31 -6.65
C THR A 125 -8.22 -8.22 -8.19
N GLU A 126 -7.01 -8.31 -8.76
CA GLU A 126 -6.80 -7.96 -10.20
C GLU A 126 -7.65 -8.71 -11.27
N ALA A 127 -7.98 -9.99 -11.06
CA ALA A 127 -8.79 -10.75 -12.02
C ALA A 127 -10.26 -10.33 -12.03
N VAL A 128 -10.77 -9.89 -10.88
CA VAL A 128 -12.17 -9.55 -10.65
C VAL A 128 -12.60 -8.33 -11.48
N ILE A 129 -11.72 -7.34 -11.63
CA ILE A 129 -12.01 -6.12 -12.39
C ILE A 129 -12.11 -6.41 -13.88
N ASN A 130 -11.23 -7.25 -14.42
CA ASN A 130 -11.26 -7.57 -15.84
C ASN A 130 -12.58 -8.27 -16.23
N GLN A 131 -13.15 -9.06 -15.32
CA GLN A 131 -14.47 -9.66 -15.50
C GLN A 131 -15.60 -8.63 -15.34
N ALA A 132 -15.54 -7.80 -14.30
CA ALA A 132 -16.56 -6.77 -14.04
C ALA A 132 -16.64 -5.75 -15.18
N LEU A 133 -15.50 -5.24 -15.66
CA LEU A 133 -15.44 -4.27 -16.78
C LEU A 133 -15.93 -4.86 -18.10
N LYS A 134 -15.72 -6.15 -18.35
CA LYS A 134 -16.21 -6.83 -19.56
C LYS A 134 -17.71 -7.15 -19.51
N SER A 135 -18.22 -7.51 -18.33
CA SER A 135 -19.61 -7.95 -18.16
C SER A 135 -20.58 -6.83 -17.80
N GLY A 136 -20.08 -5.71 -17.24
CA GLY A 136 -20.91 -4.66 -16.67
C GLY A 136 -21.60 -5.05 -15.35
N LEU A 137 -21.29 -6.24 -14.81
CA LEU A 137 -21.88 -6.76 -13.58
C LEU A 137 -21.03 -6.41 -12.36
N ALA A 138 -21.64 -6.57 -11.17
CA ALA A 138 -20.96 -6.38 -9.91
C ALA A 138 -19.70 -7.28 -9.79
N PRO A 139 -18.59 -6.77 -9.22
CA PRO A 139 -17.38 -7.56 -9.01
C PRO A 139 -17.64 -8.71 -8.03
N THR A 140 -17.03 -9.87 -8.27
CA THR A 140 -17.08 -11.00 -7.35
C THR A 140 -16.35 -10.68 -6.03
N VAL A 141 -16.82 -11.28 -4.94
CA VAL A 141 -16.17 -11.16 -3.62
C VAL A 141 -14.81 -11.85 -3.61
N SER A 142 -13.90 -11.38 -2.75
CA SER A 142 -12.55 -11.93 -2.63
C SER A 142 -12.54 -13.37 -2.12
N ASP A 143 -11.66 -14.20 -2.66
CA ASP A 143 -11.47 -15.60 -2.23
C ASP A 143 -10.93 -15.71 -0.80
N ALA A 144 -10.12 -14.73 -0.35
CA ALA A 144 -9.57 -14.68 1.00
C ALA A 144 -9.24 -13.24 1.44
N HIS A 145 -9.29 -13.00 2.76
CA HIS A 145 -8.69 -11.81 3.37
C HIS A 145 -7.23 -12.11 3.74
N THR A 146 -6.36 -11.12 3.61
CA THR A 146 -4.92 -11.27 3.88
C THR A 146 -4.45 -10.32 4.99
N ILE A 147 -3.44 -10.76 5.74
CA ILE A 147 -2.66 -9.96 6.69
C ILE A 147 -1.22 -9.99 6.17
N ASN A 148 -0.69 -8.83 5.77
CA ASN A 148 0.61 -8.69 5.11
C ASN A 148 0.79 -9.60 3.89
N GLY A 149 -0.28 -9.79 3.10
CA GLY A 149 -0.29 -10.69 1.96
C GLY A 149 -0.47 -12.17 2.31
N HIS A 150 -0.54 -12.55 3.59
CA HIS A 150 -0.78 -13.93 4.01
C HIS A 150 -2.27 -14.17 4.28
N PRO A 151 -2.93 -15.14 3.61
CA PRO A 151 -4.33 -15.46 3.85
C PRO A 151 -4.58 -16.22 5.16
N GLY A 152 -3.53 -16.63 5.87
CA GLY A 152 -3.64 -17.52 7.04
C GLY A 152 -3.90 -18.98 6.63
N PRO A 153 -4.37 -19.83 7.56
CA PRO A 153 -4.72 -21.22 7.26
C PRO A 153 -5.93 -21.26 6.31
N VAL A 154 -5.77 -21.90 5.16
CA VAL A 154 -6.84 -22.10 4.17
C VAL A 154 -7.19 -23.59 4.13
N LEU A 155 -8.48 -23.92 4.27
CA LEU A 155 -8.96 -25.30 4.22
C LEU A 155 -8.55 -25.96 2.90
N ASN A 156 -8.01 -27.18 2.95
CA ASN A 156 -7.53 -27.94 1.78
C ASN A 156 -6.35 -27.32 1.00
N CYS A 157 -5.62 -26.38 1.62
CA CYS A 157 -4.37 -25.88 1.08
C CYS A 157 -3.25 -26.09 2.12
N PRO A 158 -2.23 -26.92 1.84
CA PRO A 158 -1.08 -27.10 2.73
C PRO A 158 -0.19 -25.86 2.67
N PHE A 159 -0.64 -24.75 3.28
CA PHE A 159 0.13 -23.51 3.33
C PHE A 159 0.99 -23.49 4.60
N THR A 160 2.31 -23.36 4.43
CA THR A 160 3.29 -23.39 5.53
C THR A 160 3.73 -22.01 6.03
N GLY A 161 3.12 -20.91 5.56
CA GLY A 161 3.54 -19.53 5.89
C GLY A 161 2.43 -18.64 6.43
N GLY A 162 2.25 -18.60 7.75
CA GLY A 162 1.39 -17.60 8.41
C GLY A 162 2.13 -16.28 8.70
N PHE A 163 1.39 -15.20 8.91
CA PHE A 163 1.96 -13.99 9.51
C PHE A 163 2.10 -14.19 11.02
N SER A 164 3.33 -14.17 11.54
CA SER A 164 3.61 -14.15 12.98
C SER A 164 4.07 -12.76 13.40
N LEU A 165 3.48 -12.25 14.48
CA LEU A 165 4.04 -11.13 15.23
C LEU A 165 5.11 -11.73 16.15
N ASN A 166 6.37 -11.43 15.91
CA ASN A 166 7.44 -11.73 16.86
C ASN A 166 7.52 -10.63 17.92
#